data_AF-A0A536L820-F1
#
_entry.id   AF-A0A536L820-F1
#
_cell.length_a   1.000
_cell.length_b   1.000
_cell.length_c   1.000
_cell.angle_alpha   90.00
_cell.angle_beta   90.00
_cell.angle_gamma   90.00
#
_symmetry.space_group_name_H-M   'P 1'
#
loop_
_entity.id
_entity.type
_entity.pdbx_description
1 polymer ?
#
loop_
_entity_poly.entity_id
_entity_poly.type
_entity_poly.pdbx_seq_one_letter_code
_entity_poly.pdbx_strand_id
1 'polypeptide(L)'
;SPGRASWTEVVPERPGVRLNFTDVHRGHVVLGQRSDGLQRLEVFDSASRELHVVAQPDSAYTAFPGSHPDYESGVMRFFYTSLTAPWQAVDYDMRTRARTIVKEQPVRGGYNRDDYVTERLWARGKDGVEVPISIVYRKGERSGASPLVLYGYGAYEQSNDPMFDPARLSLLDRGFAFAIAHVRGGGEMGREWYEDGRLLHKRNTFDDFIACAEHLVARGYTRPECLAIRGRSAGGLLVGAVLNARPDLFGCAVAQVPFVDALTTMLDDKLPLTVNEYDEWGNPAELDYYQYIESYSPYDNVHPADYPALLVTGGLNDPRVSYWEPAKWVAKLRTVNRGERPIILKTQMGAGHTGPSGRYESWREEAFVMAFVMSRFGIDV
;
A
#
# COMPACT_ATOMS: atom_id res chain seq x y z
N SER A 1 0.97 -13.52 -41.61
CA SER A 1 1.50 -12.24 -41.11
C SER A 1 1.18 -12.16 -39.63
N PRO A 2 2.07 -11.70 -38.73
CA PRO A 2 1.82 -11.65 -37.28
C PRO A 2 0.81 -10.56 -36.85
N GLY A 3 -0.16 -10.22 -37.70
CA GLY A 3 -1.19 -9.23 -37.40
C GLY A 3 -2.31 -9.80 -36.53
N ARG A 4 -3.11 -8.91 -35.92
CA ARG A 4 -4.22 -9.25 -35.02
C ARG A 4 -5.18 -10.30 -35.59
N ALA A 5 -5.43 -10.27 -36.91
CA ALA A 5 -6.28 -11.25 -37.60
C ALA A 5 -5.73 -12.69 -37.60
N SER A 6 -4.46 -12.88 -37.25
CA SER A 6 -3.80 -14.19 -37.12
C SER A 6 -3.52 -14.56 -35.66
N TRP A 7 -3.98 -13.76 -34.70
CA TRP A 7 -3.85 -14.11 -33.28
C TRP A 7 -4.81 -15.23 -32.92
N THR A 8 -4.32 -16.18 -32.14
CA THR A 8 -5.12 -17.22 -31.52
C THR A 8 -5.06 -16.99 -30.02
N GLU A 9 -6.22 -16.89 -29.38
CA GLU A 9 -6.29 -16.80 -27.93
C GLU A 9 -5.80 -18.11 -27.31
N VAL A 10 -4.89 -18.00 -26.34
CA VAL A 10 -4.29 -19.15 -25.65
C VAL A 10 -4.78 -19.23 -24.21
N VAL A 11 -4.86 -18.08 -23.55
CA VAL A 11 -5.38 -17.95 -22.20
C VAL A 11 -6.47 -16.88 -22.26
N PRO A 12 -7.75 -17.25 -22.08
CA PRO A 12 -8.85 -16.30 -22.16
C PRO A 12 -8.83 -15.34 -20.98
N GLU A 13 -9.44 -14.16 -21.18
CA GLU A 13 -9.69 -13.21 -20.12
C GLU A 13 -10.52 -13.85 -19.00
N ARG A 14 -10.15 -13.54 -17.74
CA ARG A 14 -10.88 -13.97 -16.55
C ARG A 14 -11.26 -12.74 -15.73
N PRO A 15 -12.55 -12.54 -15.39
CA PRO A 15 -12.98 -11.43 -14.55
C PRO A 15 -12.18 -11.37 -13.24
N GLY A 16 -11.76 -10.17 -12.83
CA GLY A 16 -10.97 -9.95 -11.61
C GLY A 16 -9.52 -10.46 -11.67
N VAL A 17 -9.04 -10.91 -12.83
CA VAL A 17 -7.66 -11.34 -13.03
C VAL A 17 -6.94 -10.42 -14.01
N ARG A 18 -5.92 -9.71 -13.53
CA ARG A 18 -5.05 -8.92 -14.39
C ARG A 18 -3.74 -9.65 -14.64
N LEU A 19 -3.43 -9.95 -15.90
CA LEU A 19 -2.09 -10.39 -16.29
C LEU A 19 -1.15 -9.18 -16.30
N ASN A 20 0.01 -9.30 -15.66
CA ASN A 20 0.98 -8.20 -15.57
C ASN A 20 2.40 -8.57 -16.01
N PHE A 21 2.64 -9.85 -16.32
CA PHE A 21 3.93 -10.30 -16.83
C PHE A 21 3.78 -11.65 -17.55
N THR A 22 4.71 -11.94 -18.48
CA THR A 22 4.87 -13.25 -19.10
C THR A 22 6.34 -13.62 -19.24
N ASP A 23 6.71 -14.87 -18.93
CA ASP A 23 8.03 -15.47 -19.22
C ASP A 23 7.85 -16.76 -20.02
N VAL A 24 8.65 -16.95 -21.07
CA VAL A 24 8.43 -18.02 -22.05
C VAL A 24 9.60 -18.97 -22.05
N HIS A 25 9.29 -20.25 -21.83
CA HIS A 25 10.20 -21.39 -21.85
C HIS A 25 9.82 -22.32 -23.00
N ARG A 26 10.70 -23.25 -23.40
CA ARG A 26 10.41 -24.20 -24.50
C ARG A 26 9.10 -24.96 -24.33
N GLY A 27 8.80 -25.39 -23.11
CA GLY A 27 7.61 -26.19 -22.80
C GLY A 27 6.51 -25.46 -22.03
N HIS A 28 6.78 -24.27 -21.49
CA HIS A 28 5.89 -23.60 -20.56
C HIS A 28 5.86 -22.09 -20.79
N VAL A 29 4.75 -21.46 -20.41
CA VAL A 29 4.65 -20.01 -20.28
C VAL A 29 4.27 -19.70 -18.84
N VAL A 30 5.07 -18.88 -18.17
CA VAL A 30 4.75 -18.36 -16.85
C VAL A 30 3.99 -17.06 -17.03
N LEU A 31 2.89 -16.91 -16.33
CA LEU A 31 2.06 -15.72 -16.28
C LEU A 31 2.15 -15.12 -14.87
N GLY A 32 2.53 -13.85 -14.79
CA GLY A 32 2.28 -13.03 -13.61
C GLY A 32 0.84 -12.55 -13.64
N GLN A 33 0.10 -12.75 -12.57
CA GLN A 33 -1.27 -12.27 -12.44
C GLN A 33 -1.49 -11.55 -11.10
N ARG A 34 -2.48 -10.64 -11.08
CA ARG A 34 -3.08 -10.10 -9.86
C ARG A 34 -4.52 -10.55 -9.76
N SER A 35 -4.87 -11.16 -8.64
CA SER A 35 -6.22 -11.63 -8.33
C SER A 35 -6.37 -11.91 -6.84
N ASP A 36 -7.58 -11.66 -6.33
CA ASP A 36 -7.92 -11.64 -4.91
C ASP A 36 -6.85 -10.93 -4.07
N GLY A 37 -6.38 -9.75 -4.49
CA GLY A 37 -5.48 -8.93 -3.70
C GLY A 37 -4.02 -9.41 -3.62
N LEU A 38 -3.60 -10.38 -4.43
CA LEU A 38 -2.26 -10.95 -4.39
C LEU A 38 -1.59 -10.95 -5.78
N GLN A 39 -0.28 -10.73 -5.80
CA GLN A 39 0.58 -11.07 -6.93
C GLN A 39 0.83 -12.58 -6.96
N ARG A 40 0.37 -13.26 -8.01
CA ARG A 40 0.51 -14.71 -8.19
C ARG A 40 1.26 -15.05 -9.46
N LEU A 41 1.80 -16.26 -9.47
CA LEU A 41 2.40 -16.89 -10.66
C LEU A 41 1.51 -18.05 -11.07
N GLU A 42 1.25 -18.14 -12.37
CA GLU A 42 0.53 -19.24 -13.01
C GLU A 42 1.40 -19.81 -14.12
N VAL A 43 1.41 -21.13 -14.28
CA VAL A 43 2.20 -21.82 -15.29
C VAL A 43 1.24 -22.46 -16.28
N PHE A 44 1.43 -22.12 -17.54
CA PHE A 44 0.77 -22.70 -18.70
C PHE A 44 1.70 -23.75 -19.33
N ASP A 45 1.26 -25.01 -19.37
CA ASP A 45 1.97 -26.08 -20.08
C ASP A 45 1.58 -26.05 -21.57
N SER A 46 2.57 -25.93 -22.45
CA SER A 46 2.33 -25.70 -23.88
C SER A 46 1.86 -26.95 -24.63
N ALA A 47 2.10 -28.15 -24.09
CA ALA A 47 1.70 -29.42 -24.71
C ALA A 47 0.28 -29.82 -24.30
N SER A 48 -0.02 -29.78 -23.00
CA SER A 48 -1.31 -30.17 -22.42
C SER A 48 -2.33 -29.03 -22.42
N ARG A 49 -1.89 -27.77 -22.56
CA ARG A 49 -2.69 -26.55 -22.37
C ARG A 49 -3.21 -26.36 -20.94
N GLU A 50 -2.67 -27.10 -19.96
CA GLU A 50 -3.04 -26.96 -18.55
C GLU A 50 -2.51 -25.64 -17.97
N LEU A 51 -3.34 -24.95 -17.20
CA LEU A 51 -2.96 -23.82 -16.34
C LEU A 51 -2.97 -24.25 -14.89
N HIS A 52 -1.93 -23.91 -14.14
CA HIS A 52 -1.92 -24.09 -12.69
C HIS A 52 -1.25 -22.93 -11.96
N VAL A 53 -1.85 -22.51 -10.84
CA VAL A 53 -1.25 -21.50 -9.95
C VAL A 53 -0.11 -22.13 -9.16
N VAL A 54 1.01 -21.42 -9.04
CA VAL A 54 2.14 -21.81 -8.19
C VAL A 54 1.77 -21.53 -6.73
N ALA A 55 1.42 -22.60 -6.01
CA ALA A 55 1.03 -22.52 -4.60
C ALA A 55 2.14 -21.93 -3.72
N GLN A 56 1.74 -21.10 -2.76
CA GLN A 56 2.65 -20.46 -1.80
C GLN A 56 2.28 -20.85 -0.36
N PRO A 57 3.25 -20.85 0.57
CA PRO A 57 3.01 -21.32 1.94
C PRO A 57 2.16 -20.37 2.79
N ASP A 58 2.02 -19.10 2.39
CA ASP A 58 1.34 -18.08 3.19
C ASP A 58 0.04 -17.65 2.53
N SER A 59 -0.89 -17.19 3.35
CA SER A 59 -2.19 -16.66 2.90
C SER A 59 -2.05 -15.27 2.25
N ALA A 60 -1.23 -14.38 2.81
CA ALA A 60 -0.87 -13.10 2.21
C ALA A 60 0.62 -13.08 1.88
N TYR A 61 0.95 -12.99 0.59
CA TYR A 61 2.32 -13.09 0.09
C TYR A 61 2.50 -12.28 -1.19
N THR A 62 3.74 -12.22 -1.64
CA THR A 62 4.08 -11.70 -2.96
C THR A 62 5.08 -12.61 -3.65
N ALA A 63 4.80 -12.96 -4.90
CA ALA A 63 5.68 -13.76 -5.73
C ALA A 63 5.96 -13.03 -7.06
N PHE A 64 7.23 -12.72 -7.33
CA PHE A 64 7.65 -12.07 -8.57
C PHE A 64 8.52 -13.00 -9.39
N PRO A 65 8.41 -12.97 -10.73
CA PRO A 65 9.33 -13.71 -11.59
C PRO A 65 10.78 -13.25 -11.35
N GLY A 66 11.71 -14.20 -11.35
CA GLY A 66 13.14 -13.92 -11.44
C GLY A 66 13.58 -13.84 -12.90
N SER A 67 14.84 -13.48 -13.13
CA SER A 67 15.44 -13.61 -14.46
C SER A 67 15.88 -15.06 -14.69
N HIS A 68 15.46 -15.65 -15.80
CA HIS A 68 15.94 -16.96 -16.25
C HIS A 68 16.44 -16.86 -17.70
N PRO A 69 17.76 -16.86 -17.94
CA PRO A 69 18.28 -16.68 -19.30
C PRO A 69 18.23 -17.96 -20.16
N ASP A 70 17.99 -19.12 -19.55
CA ASP A 70 17.94 -20.39 -20.27
C ASP A 70 16.50 -20.76 -20.66
N TYR A 71 16.21 -20.65 -21.95
CA TYR A 71 14.93 -20.97 -22.60
C TYR A 71 14.58 -22.47 -22.54
N GLU A 72 15.58 -23.34 -22.43
CA GLU A 72 15.42 -24.79 -22.44
C GLU A 72 15.03 -25.36 -21.08
N SER A 73 15.11 -24.53 -20.03
CA SER A 73 14.89 -24.95 -18.65
C SER A 73 13.46 -25.41 -18.39
N GLY A 74 13.33 -26.49 -17.61
CA GLY A 74 12.07 -26.90 -16.99
C GLY A 74 11.82 -26.23 -15.63
N VAL A 75 12.77 -25.41 -15.17
CA VAL A 75 12.76 -24.75 -13.86
C VAL A 75 12.60 -23.25 -14.04
N MET A 76 11.61 -22.68 -13.37
CA MET A 76 11.44 -21.24 -13.21
C MET A 76 12.06 -20.80 -11.88
N ARG A 77 12.86 -19.73 -11.92
CA ARG A 77 13.25 -19.02 -10.69
C ARG A 77 12.31 -17.86 -10.43
N PHE A 78 11.82 -17.74 -9.19
CA PHE A 78 11.01 -16.61 -8.75
C PHE A 78 11.47 -16.10 -7.38
N PHE A 79 11.14 -14.85 -7.08
CA PHE A 79 11.35 -14.24 -5.77
C PHE A 79 10.06 -14.29 -4.96
N TYR A 80 10.18 -14.68 -3.70
CA TYR A 80 9.07 -14.85 -2.78
C TYR A 80 9.31 -14.05 -1.49
N THR A 81 8.26 -13.43 -0.97
CA THR A 81 8.23 -12.85 0.37
C THR A 81 6.78 -12.88 0.90
N SER A 82 6.60 -12.71 2.21
CA SER A 82 5.31 -12.46 2.83
C SER A 82 5.47 -11.46 3.97
N LEU A 83 4.39 -11.10 4.65
CA LEU A 83 4.50 -10.29 5.88
C LEU A 83 5.33 -10.98 6.97
N THR A 84 5.50 -12.30 6.92
CA THR A 84 6.30 -13.06 7.87
C THR A 84 7.59 -13.60 7.29
N ALA A 85 7.77 -13.79 5.97
CA ALA A 85 9.01 -14.32 5.38
C ALA A 85 9.88 -13.28 4.70
N PRO A 86 11.19 -13.22 5.03
CA PRO A 86 12.15 -12.42 4.28
C PRO A 86 12.24 -12.88 2.82
N TRP A 87 12.90 -12.08 1.98
CA TRP A 87 13.07 -12.41 0.58
C TRP A 87 13.77 -13.74 0.36
N GLN A 88 13.12 -14.61 -0.42
CA GLN A 88 13.63 -15.89 -0.87
C GLN A 88 13.76 -15.88 -2.40
N ALA A 89 14.82 -16.48 -2.93
CA ALA A 89 14.89 -16.94 -4.31
C ALA A 89 14.51 -18.42 -4.34
N VAL A 90 13.52 -18.78 -5.15
CA VAL A 90 12.93 -20.12 -5.20
C VAL A 90 13.00 -20.65 -6.62
N ASP A 91 13.54 -21.85 -6.76
CA ASP A 91 13.45 -22.64 -8.00
C ASP A 91 12.18 -23.50 -7.95
N TYR A 92 11.43 -23.45 -9.05
CA TYR A 92 10.19 -24.19 -9.25
C TYR A 92 10.30 -25.06 -10.49
N ASP A 93 10.33 -26.37 -10.32
CA ASP A 93 10.19 -27.31 -11.42
C ASP A 93 8.75 -27.27 -11.93
N MET A 94 8.55 -26.78 -13.14
CA MET A 94 7.21 -26.55 -13.71
C MET A 94 6.46 -27.85 -14.04
N ARG A 95 7.15 -28.99 -14.12
CA ARG A 95 6.56 -30.31 -14.36
C ARG A 95 6.20 -31.01 -13.05
N THR A 96 7.16 -31.10 -12.13
CA THR A 96 6.97 -31.82 -10.85
C THR A 96 6.31 -30.94 -9.79
N ARG A 97 6.26 -29.63 -10.01
CA ARG A 97 5.76 -28.60 -9.08
C ARG A 97 6.58 -28.50 -7.79
N ALA A 98 7.79 -29.05 -7.79
CA ALA A 98 8.69 -29.02 -6.65
C ALA A 98 9.29 -27.62 -6.46
N ARG A 99 9.29 -27.15 -5.21
CA ARG A 99 9.87 -25.85 -4.80
C ARG A 99 11.18 -26.08 -4.04
N THR A 100 12.24 -25.39 -4.43
CA THR A 100 13.54 -25.41 -3.75
C THR A 100 13.98 -23.98 -3.44
N ILE A 101 14.19 -23.67 -2.15
CA ILE A 101 14.76 -22.37 -1.76
C ILE A 101 16.25 -22.39 -2.07
N VAL A 102 16.67 -21.50 -2.97
CA VAL A 102 18.08 -21.36 -3.40
C VAL A 102 18.81 -20.35 -2.52
N LYS A 103 18.10 -19.33 -2.07
CA LYS A 103 18.64 -18.28 -1.20
C LYS A 103 17.52 -17.72 -0.33
N GLU A 104 17.84 -17.47 0.93
CA GLU A 104 16.99 -16.70 1.84
C GLU A 104 17.80 -15.53 2.40
N GLN A 105 17.19 -14.35 2.47
CA GLN A 105 17.81 -13.18 3.09
C GLN A 105 17.92 -13.38 4.61
N PRO A 106 19.12 -13.33 5.20
CA PRO A 106 19.28 -13.49 6.63
C PRO A 106 18.70 -12.29 7.39
N VAL A 107 17.93 -12.57 8.43
CA VAL A 107 17.41 -11.57 9.37
C VAL A 107 18.15 -11.72 10.69
N ARG A 108 18.73 -10.62 11.18
CA ARG A 108 19.46 -10.58 12.46
C ARG A 108 18.52 -10.23 13.61
N GLY A 109 18.93 -10.53 14.84
CA GLY A 109 18.20 -10.09 16.04
C GLY A 109 17.17 -11.09 16.58
N GLY A 110 17.34 -12.38 16.28
CA GLY A 110 16.51 -13.44 16.87
C GLY A 110 15.14 -13.64 16.22
N TYR A 111 14.90 -13.03 15.05
CA TYR A 111 13.69 -13.24 14.27
C TYR A 111 13.44 -14.74 14.03
N ASN A 112 12.23 -15.17 14.35
CA ASN A 112 11.68 -16.45 13.96
C ASN A 112 10.33 -16.22 13.29
N ARG A 113 10.17 -16.74 12.08
CA ARG A 113 8.91 -16.65 11.32
C ARG A 113 7.71 -17.15 12.11
N ASP A 114 7.91 -18.23 12.86
CA ASP A 114 6.85 -18.91 13.60
C ASP A 114 6.34 -18.09 14.80
N ASP A 115 6.97 -16.97 15.14
CA ASP A 115 6.48 -16.06 16.18
C ASP A 115 5.34 -15.16 15.68
N TYR A 116 5.09 -15.10 14.37
CA TYR A 116 4.13 -14.19 13.76
C TYR A 116 2.99 -14.94 13.06
N VAL A 117 1.83 -14.28 12.97
CA VAL A 117 0.64 -14.77 12.26
C VAL A 117 0.26 -13.75 11.20
N THR A 118 -0.13 -14.25 10.04
CA THR A 118 -0.72 -13.45 8.97
C THR A 118 -2.13 -13.93 8.66
N GLU A 119 -3.04 -12.97 8.54
CA GLU A 119 -4.41 -13.21 8.14
C GLU A 119 -4.74 -12.35 6.93
N ARG A 120 -5.72 -12.83 6.16
CA ARG A 120 -6.43 -12.02 5.17
C ARG A 120 -7.83 -11.79 5.67
N LEU A 121 -8.28 -10.54 5.58
CA LEU A 121 -9.62 -10.12 5.98
C LEU A 121 -10.25 -9.36 4.81
N TRP A 122 -11.56 -9.18 4.89
CA TRP A 122 -12.34 -8.46 3.89
C TRP A 122 -13.28 -7.51 4.62
N ALA A 123 -13.10 -6.22 4.37
CA ALA A 123 -13.96 -5.17 4.90
C ALA A 123 -15.02 -4.82 3.87
N ARG A 124 -16.27 -4.74 4.31
CA ARG A 124 -17.37 -4.39 3.42
C ARG A 124 -17.48 -2.87 3.28
N GLY A 125 -17.23 -2.36 2.09
CA GLY A 125 -17.40 -0.96 1.71
C GLY A 125 -18.87 -0.53 1.70
N LYS A 126 -19.10 0.79 1.64
CA LYS A 126 -20.45 1.40 1.69
C LYS A 126 -21.35 0.95 0.53
N ASP A 127 -20.76 0.71 -0.63
CA ASP A 127 -21.39 0.18 -1.84
C ASP A 127 -21.47 -1.36 -1.88
N GLY A 128 -21.02 -2.03 -0.81
CA GLY A 128 -21.05 -3.48 -0.67
C GLY A 128 -19.84 -4.21 -1.24
N VAL A 129 -18.85 -3.51 -1.81
CA VAL A 129 -17.58 -4.10 -2.26
C VAL A 129 -16.81 -4.68 -1.07
N GLU A 130 -16.18 -5.84 -1.25
CA GLU A 130 -15.31 -6.45 -0.25
C GLU A 130 -13.85 -6.01 -0.48
N VAL A 131 -13.36 -5.11 0.38
CA VAL A 131 -12.01 -4.54 0.34
C VAL A 131 -11.04 -5.47 1.09
N PRO A 132 -10.00 -6.02 0.44
CA PRO A 132 -9.07 -6.93 1.10
C PRO A 132 -8.18 -6.19 2.11
N ILE A 133 -7.83 -6.89 3.19
CA ILE A 133 -6.84 -6.47 4.18
C ILE A 133 -5.84 -7.59 4.39
N SER A 134 -4.55 -7.26 4.41
CA SER A 134 -3.50 -8.18 4.89
C SER A 134 -2.98 -7.69 6.22
N ILE A 135 -3.00 -8.53 7.24
CA ILE A 135 -2.59 -8.17 8.60
C ILE A 135 -1.55 -9.14 9.14
N VAL A 136 -0.57 -8.62 9.88
CA VAL A 136 0.43 -9.39 10.62
C VAL A 136 0.54 -8.90 12.05
N TYR A 137 0.73 -9.83 12.97
CA TYR A 137 0.94 -9.57 14.39
C TYR A 137 1.70 -10.73 15.03
N ARG A 138 2.27 -10.50 16.21
CA ARG A 138 2.96 -11.54 16.99
C ARG A 138 1.98 -12.47 17.69
N LYS A 139 2.26 -13.77 17.72
CA LYS A 139 1.43 -14.79 18.36
C LYS A 139 1.23 -14.47 19.84
N GLY A 140 -0.01 -14.62 20.33
CA GLY A 140 -0.35 -14.41 21.73
C GLY A 140 -0.58 -12.95 22.15
N GLU A 141 -0.32 -11.95 21.28
CA GLU A 141 -0.39 -10.52 21.63
C GLU A 141 -1.72 -9.83 21.26
N ARG A 142 -2.72 -10.57 20.76
CA ARG A 142 -4.04 -10.01 20.38
C ARG A 142 -4.93 -9.86 21.62
N SER A 143 -5.23 -8.62 22.01
CA SER A 143 -6.03 -8.32 23.21
C SER A 143 -7.28 -7.46 22.96
N GLY A 144 -7.68 -7.22 21.69
CA GLY A 144 -8.76 -6.28 21.34
C GLY A 144 -8.38 -4.80 21.50
N ALA A 145 -7.29 -4.56 22.22
CA ALA A 145 -6.71 -3.29 22.58
C ALA A 145 -5.34 -3.06 21.92
N SER A 146 -4.88 -4.01 21.10
CA SER A 146 -3.54 -4.00 20.53
C SER A 146 -3.35 -2.75 19.67
N PRO A 147 -2.24 -2.02 19.83
CA PRO A 147 -1.94 -0.91 18.94
C PRO A 147 -1.77 -1.43 17.52
N LEU A 148 -2.31 -0.71 16.54
CA LEU A 148 -2.34 -1.16 15.16
C LEU A 148 -1.88 -0.03 14.24
N VAL A 149 -1.01 -0.34 13.28
CA VAL A 149 -0.70 0.56 12.16
C VAL A 149 -1.41 0.06 10.91
N LEU A 150 -2.33 0.86 10.38
CA LEU A 150 -3.03 0.62 9.12
C LEU A 150 -2.39 1.47 8.01
N TYR A 151 -1.84 0.81 7.00
CA TYR A 151 -1.19 1.44 5.86
C TYR A 151 -2.10 1.41 4.62
N GLY A 152 -2.04 2.48 3.81
CA GLY A 152 -2.75 2.57 2.53
C GLY A 152 -2.09 3.53 1.53
N TYR A 153 -2.40 3.32 0.24
CA TYR A 153 -1.92 4.17 -0.86
C TYR A 153 -3.04 4.52 -1.86
N GLY A 154 -3.52 3.54 -2.63
CA GLY A 154 -4.75 3.65 -3.42
C GLY A 154 -4.71 4.62 -4.62
N ALA A 155 -3.63 4.64 -5.40
CA ALA A 155 -3.54 5.47 -6.62
C ALA A 155 -2.63 4.83 -7.67
N TYR A 156 -2.78 5.25 -8.93
CA TYR A 156 -1.93 4.88 -10.08
C TYR A 156 -1.85 3.38 -10.39
N GLU A 157 -2.87 2.60 -9.97
CA GLU A 157 -2.86 1.13 -10.04
C GLU A 157 -1.73 0.49 -9.20
N GLN A 158 -1.07 1.28 -8.36
CA GLN A 158 0.03 0.81 -7.52
C GLN A 158 -0.53 -0.06 -6.40
N SER A 159 -0.09 -1.31 -6.38
CA SER A 159 -0.51 -2.26 -5.37
C SER A 159 0.39 -2.26 -4.13
N ASN A 160 -0.21 -2.46 -2.97
CA ASN A 160 0.48 -2.51 -1.67
C ASN A 160 0.74 -3.95 -1.27
N ASP A 161 1.71 -4.56 -1.95
CA ASP A 161 1.98 -5.98 -1.79
C ASP A 161 2.42 -6.37 -0.35
N PRO A 162 1.90 -7.50 0.20
CA PRO A 162 2.23 -7.96 1.54
C PRO A 162 3.65 -8.54 1.62
N MET A 163 4.64 -7.65 1.79
CA MET A 163 6.07 -7.99 1.83
C MET A 163 6.69 -7.89 3.23
N PHE A 164 7.78 -8.62 3.44
CA PHE A 164 8.55 -8.54 4.67
C PHE A 164 9.31 -7.22 4.75
N ASP A 165 9.27 -6.61 5.93
CA ASP A 165 10.05 -5.43 6.25
C ASP A 165 10.71 -5.64 7.62
N PRO A 166 12.05 -5.72 7.70
CA PRO A 166 12.73 -5.89 8.97
C PRO A 166 12.50 -4.72 9.94
N ALA A 167 12.18 -3.52 9.45
CA ALA A 167 11.85 -2.38 10.30
C ALA A 167 10.58 -2.65 11.14
N ARG A 168 9.62 -3.36 10.53
CA ARG A 168 8.32 -3.69 11.13
C ARG A 168 8.44 -4.61 12.35
N LEU A 169 9.48 -5.43 12.44
CA LEU A 169 9.71 -6.31 13.59
C LEU A 169 9.72 -5.52 14.91
N SER A 170 10.28 -4.29 14.90
CA SER A 170 10.30 -3.42 16.08
C SER A 170 8.91 -3.11 16.64
N LEU A 171 7.92 -2.94 15.75
CA LEU A 171 6.51 -2.75 16.14
C LEU A 171 5.89 -4.08 16.61
N LEU A 172 6.05 -5.13 15.82
CA LEU A 172 5.42 -6.44 16.09
C LEU A 172 5.87 -7.03 17.42
N ASP A 173 7.16 -6.91 17.74
CA ASP A 173 7.76 -7.40 18.99
C ASP A 173 7.30 -6.59 20.21
N ARG A 174 6.69 -5.41 20.01
CA ARG A 174 6.09 -4.56 21.04
C ARG A 174 4.56 -4.65 21.07
N GLY A 175 4.00 -5.73 20.52
CA GLY A 175 2.57 -6.01 20.57
C GLY A 175 1.73 -5.24 19.55
N PHE A 176 2.36 -4.57 18.57
CA PHE A 176 1.61 -3.96 17.48
C PHE A 176 1.11 -5.02 16.49
N ALA A 177 -0.05 -4.75 15.91
CA ALA A 177 -0.42 -5.29 14.62
C ALA A 177 -0.06 -4.31 13.50
N PHE A 178 0.23 -4.84 12.31
CA PHE A 178 0.39 -4.05 11.09
C PHE A 178 -0.56 -4.58 10.03
N ALA A 179 -1.36 -3.69 9.45
CA ALA A 179 -2.32 -4.02 8.41
C ALA A 179 -2.11 -3.16 7.16
N ILE A 180 -2.40 -3.74 6.00
CA ILE A 180 -2.44 -3.07 4.71
C ILE A 180 -3.89 -3.11 4.22
N ALA A 181 -4.47 -1.94 3.97
CA ALA A 181 -5.76 -1.81 3.31
C ALA A 181 -5.53 -1.75 1.79
N HIS A 182 -6.03 -2.75 1.07
CA HIS A 182 -5.90 -2.86 -0.40
C HIS A 182 -7.04 -2.11 -1.10
N VAL A 183 -7.14 -0.81 -0.82
CA VAL A 183 -8.24 0.06 -1.26
C VAL A 183 -8.27 0.27 -2.77
N ARG A 184 -9.44 0.63 -3.32
CA ARG A 184 -9.58 1.02 -4.73
C ARG A 184 -8.66 2.18 -5.11
N GLY A 185 -8.29 2.23 -6.38
CA GLY A 185 -7.21 3.06 -6.93
C GLY A 185 -5.86 2.34 -6.97
N GLY A 186 -5.72 1.25 -6.20
CA GLY A 186 -4.64 0.28 -6.39
C GLY A 186 -4.96 -0.77 -7.48
N GLY A 187 -4.06 -1.73 -7.69
CA GLY A 187 -4.16 -2.77 -8.73
C GLY A 187 -4.39 -4.18 -8.18
N GLU A 188 -4.70 -4.30 -6.88
CA GLU A 188 -4.76 -5.53 -6.12
C GLU A 188 -5.82 -6.52 -6.63
N MET A 189 -6.98 -6.02 -7.07
CA MET A 189 -8.11 -6.81 -7.58
C MET A 189 -8.24 -6.74 -9.12
N GLY A 190 -7.18 -6.34 -9.82
CA GLY A 190 -7.18 -6.17 -11.27
C GLY A 190 -7.45 -4.72 -11.70
N ARG A 191 -7.64 -4.52 -13.01
CA ARG A 191 -7.68 -3.17 -13.61
C ARG A 191 -8.90 -2.35 -13.17
N GLU A 192 -10.07 -2.98 -13.05
CA GLU A 192 -11.29 -2.30 -12.62
C GLU A 192 -11.17 -1.73 -11.20
N TRP A 193 -10.38 -2.38 -10.32
CA TRP A 193 -10.10 -1.87 -8.98
C TRP A 193 -9.44 -0.49 -8.98
N TYR A 194 -8.61 -0.22 -9.99
CA TYR A 194 -7.97 1.07 -10.20
C TYR A 194 -8.93 2.08 -10.82
N GLU A 195 -9.64 1.68 -11.88
CA GLU A 195 -10.62 2.56 -12.55
C GLU A 195 -11.71 3.04 -11.58
N ASP A 196 -12.15 2.16 -10.67
CA ASP A 196 -13.13 2.47 -9.61
C ASP A 196 -12.54 3.27 -8.44
N GLY A 197 -11.30 3.73 -8.51
CA GLY A 197 -10.66 4.55 -7.49
C GLY A 197 -9.82 5.69 -8.04
N ARG A 198 -10.14 6.18 -9.24
CA ARG A 198 -9.53 7.34 -9.90
C ARG A 198 -10.58 8.27 -10.48
N LEU A 199 -10.18 9.48 -10.89
CA LEU A 199 -11.06 10.49 -11.48
C LEU A 199 -12.32 10.72 -10.60
N LEU A 200 -13.52 10.69 -11.19
CA LEU A 200 -14.79 10.88 -10.49
C LEU A 200 -15.21 9.69 -9.58
N HIS A 201 -14.33 8.71 -9.41
CA HIS A 201 -14.46 7.61 -8.45
C HIS A 201 -13.45 7.69 -7.30
N LYS A 202 -12.59 8.73 -7.25
CA LYS A 202 -11.49 8.82 -6.27
C LYS A 202 -11.92 8.67 -4.82
N ARG A 203 -13.14 9.11 -4.47
CA ARG A 203 -13.65 9.02 -3.10
C ARG A 203 -13.76 7.58 -2.59
N ASN A 204 -13.90 6.60 -3.48
CA ASN A 204 -13.91 5.19 -3.14
C ASN A 204 -12.64 4.76 -2.39
N THR A 205 -11.46 5.30 -2.76
CA THR A 205 -10.20 5.06 -2.03
C THR A 205 -10.32 5.41 -0.54
N PHE A 206 -10.96 6.53 -0.22
CA PHE A 206 -11.07 7.03 1.16
C PHE A 206 -12.15 6.28 1.93
N ASP A 207 -13.30 6.04 1.28
CA ASP A 207 -14.40 5.27 1.87
C ASP A 207 -13.99 3.82 2.17
N ASP A 208 -13.24 3.18 1.27
CA ASP A 208 -12.68 1.85 1.48
C ASP A 208 -11.70 1.81 2.66
N PHE A 209 -10.85 2.83 2.79
CA PHE A 209 -9.89 2.91 3.89
C PHE A 209 -10.59 3.07 5.24
N ILE A 210 -11.64 3.89 5.30
CA ILE A 210 -12.50 4.05 6.48
C ILE A 210 -13.18 2.71 6.81
N ALA A 211 -13.74 2.02 5.81
CA ALA A 211 -14.37 0.71 6.02
C ALA A 211 -13.37 -0.32 6.58
N CYS A 212 -12.12 -0.30 6.11
CA CYS A 212 -11.06 -1.16 6.66
C CYS A 212 -10.75 -0.84 8.13
N ALA A 213 -10.64 0.44 8.48
CA ALA A 213 -10.43 0.87 9.86
C ALA A 213 -11.58 0.44 10.78
N GLU A 214 -12.82 0.68 10.36
CA GLU A 214 -14.02 0.28 11.10
C GLU A 214 -14.12 -1.25 11.25
N HIS A 215 -13.79 -2.01 10.21
CA HIS A 215 -13.76 -3.47 10.26
C HIS A 215 -12.75 -3.97 11.30
N LEU A 216 -11.53 -3.43 11.30
CA LEU A 216 -10.48 -3.83 12.26
C LEU A 216 -10.88 -3.51 13.71
N VAL A 217 -11.52 -2.37 13.94
CA VAL A 217 -12.08 -2.01 15.26
C VAL A 217 -13.20 -2.96 15.65
N ALA A 218 -14.20 -3.17 14.78
CA ALA A 218 -15.36 -4.02 15.05
C ALA A 218 -14.99 -5.49 15.31
N ARG A 219 -13.92 -5.98 14.67
CA ARG A 219 -13.41 -7.35 14.85
C ARG A 219 -12.45 -7.49 16.04
N GLY A 220 -12.22 -6.43 16.81
CA GLY A 220 -11.35 -6.43 17.98
C GLY A 220 -9.89 -6.73 17.61
N TYR A 221 -9.39 -6.17 16.52
CA TYR A 221 -7.94 -6.09 16.27
C TYR A 221 -7.33 -4.88 16.98
N THR A 222 -8.10 -3.81 17.15
CA THR A 222 -7.70 -2.58 17.83
C THR A 222 -8.93 -1.79 18.30
N ARG A 223 -8.72 -0.60 18.85
CA ARG A 223 -9.73 0.42 19.14
C ARG A 223 -9.30 1.77 18.56
N PRO A 224 -10.21 2.73 18.32
CA PRO A 224 -9.88 4.00 17.68
C PRO A 224 -8.66 4.71 18.31
N GLU A 225 -8.56 4.72 19.65
CA GLU A 225 -7.47 5.40 20.37
C GLU A 225 -6.11 4.70 20.21
N CYS A 226 -6.10 3.46 19.72
CA CYS A 226 -4.92 2.62 19.49
C CYS A 226 -4.67 2.35 18.00
N LEU A 227 -5.45 2.96 17.12
CA LEU A 227 -5.29 2.86 15.67
C LEU A 227 -4.44 4.03 15.16
N ALA A 228 -3.28 3.69 14.59
CA ALA A 228 -2.45 4.58 13.80
C ALA A 228 -2.71 4.34 12.31
N ILE A 229 -2.80 5.41 11.52
CA ILE A 229 -2.85 5.33 10.06
C ILE A 229 -1.58 5.90 9.43
N ARG A 230 -1.14 5.31 8.32
CA ARG A 230 0.08 5.74 7.63
C ARG A 230 -0.10 5.73 6.12
N GLY A 231 0.39 6.79 5.48
CA GLY A 231 0.41 6.92 4.03
C GLY A 231 1.54 7.85 3.56
N ARG A 232 1.96 7.67 2.31
CA ARG A 232 3.06 8.44 1.70
C ARG A 232 2.69 8.90 0.29
N SER A 233 3.08 10.11 -0.11
CA SER A 233 2.77 10.68 -1.44
C SER A 233 1.26 10.72 -1.68
N ALA A 234 0.72 10.02 -2.68
CA ALA A 234 -0.73 9.84 -2.87
C ALA A 234 -1.40 9.10 -1.68
N GLY A 235 -0.69 8.23 -0.96
CA GLY A 235 -1.19 7.73 0.33
C GLY A 235 -1.31 8.82 1.39
N GLY A 236 -0.58 9.94 1.23
CA GLY A 236 -0.74 11.14 2.05
C GLY A 236 -2.03 11.91 1.73
N LEU A 237 -2.45 11.93 0.46
CA LEU A 237 -3.80 12.39 0.06
C LEU A 237 -4.87 11.58 0.79
N LEU A 238 -4.74 10.24 0.73
CA LEU A 238 -5.63 9.32 1.45
C LEU A 238 -5.69 9.66 2.94
N VAL A 239 -4.55 9.75 3.63
CA VAL A 239 -4.50 10.09 5.06
C VAL A 239 -5.16 11.45 5.31
N GLY A 240 -4.84 12.48 4.53
CA GLY A 240 -5.42 13.81 4.69
C GLY A 240 -6.95 13.83 4.53
N ALA A 241 -7.47 13.15 3.51
CA ALA A 241 -8.90 13.08 3.23
C ALA A 241 -9.67 12.34 4.34
N VAL A 242 -9.15 11.20 4.81
CA VAL A 242 -9.82 10.42 5.87
C VAL A 242 -9.75 11.13 7.23
N LEU A 243 -8.72 11.94 7.49
CA LEU A 243 -8.64 12.74 8.71
C LEU A 243 -9.68 13.86 8.75
N ASN A 244 -10.05 14.45 7.60
CA ASN A 244 -11.18 15.38 7.56
C ASN A 244 -12.52 14.63 7.71
N ALA A 245 -12.65 13.46 7.08
CA ALA A 245 -13.92 12.72 7.09
C ALA A 245 -14.23 12.07 8.44
N ARG A 246 -13.24 11.44 9.08
CA ARG A 246 -13.40 10.62 10.31
C ARG A 246 -12.19 10.73 11.24
N PRO A 247 -11.88 11.94 11.77
CA PRO A 247 -10.79 12.11 12.72
C PRO A 247 -10.97 11.30 14.01
N ASP A 248 -12.22 10.95 14.34
CA ASP A 248 -12.62 10.16 15.53
C ASP A 248 -12.13 8.71 15.51
N LEU A 249 -11.83 8.15 14.33
CA LEU A 249 -11.43 6.74 14.20
C LEU A 249 -9.96 6.46 14.57
N PHE A 250 -9.16 7.50 14.80
CA PHE A 250 -7.72 7.37 14.86
C PHE A 250 -7.11 8.00 16.11
N GLY A 251 -6.13 7.32 16.70
CA GLY A 251 -5.31 7.86 17.79
C GLY A 251 -4.09 8.61 17.25
N CYS A 252 -3.56 8.14 16.13
CA CYS A 252 -2.33 8.64 15.51
C CYS A 252 -2.42 8.60 13.98
N ALA A 253 -1.74 9.52 13.30
CA ALA A 253 -1.60 9.53 11.85
C ALA A 253 -0.18 9.92 11.43
N VAL A 254 0.30 9.32 10.35
CA VAL A 254 1.59 9.63 9.73
C VAL A 254 1.38 9.88 8.24
N ALA A 255 1.64 11.11 7.80
CA ALA A 255 1.52 11.53 6.41
C ALA A 255 2.91 11.93 5.88
N GLN A 256 3.52 11.07 5.06
CA GLN A 256 4.87 11.29 4.56
C GLN A 256 4.85 11.92 3.16
N VAL A 257 5.56 13.04 2.96
CA VAL A 257 5.55 13.81 1.69
C VAL A 257 4.15 13.87 1.05
N PRO A 258 3.11 14.33 1.77
CA PRO A 258 1.73 14.06 1.40
C PRO A 258 1.19 15.07 0.37
N PHE A 259 0.55 14.58 -0.69
CA PHE A 259 -0.20 15.40 -1.65
C PHE A 259 -1.51 15.85 -1.00
N VAL A 260 -1.57 17.09 -0.52
CA VAL A 260 -2.66 17.56 0.36
C VAL A 260 -3.29 18.87 -0.08
N ASP A 261 -2.67 19.60 -1.01
CA ASP A 261 -3.22 20.82 -1.61
C ASP A 261 -3.76 20.51 -3.02
N ALA A 262 -4.53 19.43 -3.12
CA ALA A 262 -4.86 18.79 -4.38
C ALA A 262 -5.54 19.74 -5.38
N LEU A 263 -6.51 20.54 -4.92
CA LEU A 263 -7.20 21.47 -5.79
C LEU A 263 -6.26 22.56 -6.34
N THR A 264 -5.54 23.26 -5.45
CA THR A 264 -4.64 24.34 -5.84
C THR A 264 -3.52 23.84 -6.76
N THR A 265 -2.89 22.72 -6.42
CA THR A 265 -1.80 22.12 -7.21
C THR A 265 -2.29 21.69 -8.59
N MET A 266 -3.46 21.05 -8.66
CA MET A 266 -4.02 20.58 -9.94
C MET A 266 -4.55 21.71 -10.83
N LEU A 267 -4.77 22.91 -10.29
CA LEU A 267 -5.11 24.10 -11.09
C LEU A 267 -3.89 24.77 -11.75
N ASP A 268 -2.66 24.46 -11.32
CA ASP A 268 -1.43 25.05 -11.85
C ASP A 268 -0.70 24.08 -12.79
N ASP A 269 -0.93 24.26 -14.10
CA ASP A 269 -0.34 23.45 -15.17
C ASP A 269 1.18 23.64 -15.36
N LYS A 270 1.79 24.60 -14.64
CA LYS A 270 3.24 24.86 -14.69
C LYS A 270 4.02 23.98 -13.72
N LEU A 271 3.35 23.31 -12.79
CA LEU A 271 3.99 22.41 -11.84
C LEU A 271 4.40 21.09 -12.51
N PRO A 272 5.50 20.44 -12.09
CA PRO A 272 6.17 19.39 -12.88
C PRO A 272 5.32 18.16 -13.22
N LEU A 273 4.33 17.81 -12.37
CA LEU A 273 3.53 16.60 -12.53
C LEU A 273 2.07 16.88 -12.90
N THR A 274 1.54 18.09 -12.66
CA THR A 274 0.11 18.38 -12.74
C THR A 274 -0.57 17.88 -14.02
N VAL A 275 0.00 18.21 -15.18
CA VAL A 275 -0.59 17.80 -16.48
C VAL A 275 -0.60 16.28 -16.65
N ASN A 276 0.44 15.58 -16.18
CA ASN A 276 0.50 14.12 -16.24
C ASN A 276 -0.49 13.47 -15.26
N GLU A 277 -0.85 14.17 -14.20
CA GLU A 277 -1.74 13.67 -13.16
C GLU A 277 -3.23 13.94 -13.44
N TYR A 278 -3.57 14.70 -14.49
CA TYR A 278 -4.96 14.82 -14.95
C TYR A 278 -5.59 13.47 -15.28
N ASP A 279 -4.81 12.53 -15.80
CA ASP A 279 -5.30 11.17 -16.07
C ASP A 279 -5.61 10.38 -14.78
N GLU A 280 -5.10 10.80 -13.62
CA GLU A 280 -5.36 10.14 -12.33
C GLU A 280 -6.49 10.84 -11.55
N TRP A 281 -6.43 12.16 -11.42
CA TRP A 281 -7.33 12.93 -10.55
C TRP A 281 -8.44 13.67 -11.31
N GLY A 282 -8.21 13.98 -12.58
CA GLY A 282 -9.02 14.88 -13.39
C GLY A 282 -8.40 16.28 -13.50
N ASN A 283 -8.87 17.05 -14.48
CA ASN A 283 -8.42 18.42 -14.72
C ASN A 283 -9.40 19.43 -14.10
N PRO A 284 -9.07 20.12 -12.99
CA PRO A 284 -9.96 21.07 -12.33
C PRO A 284 -10.18 22.37 -13.12
N ALA A 285 -9.59 22.55 -14.30
CA ALA A 285 -10.04 23.57 -15.25
C ALA A 285 -11.46 23.29 -15.77
N GLU A 286 -11.92 22.04 -15.67
CA GLU A 286 -13.29 21.61 -15.97
C GLU A 286 -14.12 21.55 -14.67
N LEU A 287 -15.36 22.07 -14.73
CA LEU A 287 -16.19 22.29 -13.53
C LEU A 287 -16.48 21.00 -12.75
N ASP A 288 -16.78 19.89 -13.44
CA ASP A 288 -17.11 18.62 -12.80
C ASP A 288 -15.93 18.09 -11.97
N TYR A 289 -14.72 18.14 -12.53
CA TYR A 289 -13.50 17.75 -11.81
C TYR A 289 -13.12 18.76 -10.72
N TYR A 290 -13.30 20.06 -10.95
CA TYR A 290 -13.09 21.08 -9.92
C TYR A 290 -13.89 20.75 -8.66
N GLN A 291 -15.21 20.61 -8.81
CA GLN A 291 -16.12 20.35 -7.69
C GLN A 291 -15.82 19.00 -7.03
N TYR A 292 -15.48 17.99 -7.83
CA TYR A 292 -15.16 16.67 -7.31
C TYR A 292 -13.86 16.67 -6.51
N ILE A 293 -12.77 17.26 -7.03
CA ILE A 293 -11.49 17.40 -6.34
C ILE A 293 -11.63 18.27 -5.09
N GLU A 294 -12.33 19.41 -5.19
CA GLU A 294 -12.63 20.28 -4.04
C GLU A 294 -13.32 19.50 -2.92
N SER A 295 -14.22 18.56 -3.25
CA SER A 295 -14.97 17.78 -2.25
C SER A 295 -14.12 16.86 -1.36
N TYR A 296 -12.87 16.55 -1.76
CA TYR A 296 -11.99 15.66 -1.01
C TYR A 296 -10.58 16.23 -0.74
N SER A 297 -10.20 17.34 -1.39
CA SER A 297 -8.88 17.96 -1.21
C SER A 297 -8.59 18.23 0.28
N PRO A 298 -7.53 17.63 0.86
CA PRO A 298 -7.32 17.67 2.30
C PRO A 298 -7.18 19.09 2.85
N TYR A 299 -6.42 19.96 2.17
CA TYR A 299 -6.22 21.34 2.58
C TYR A 299 -7.53 22.12 2.60
N ASP A 300 -8.36 21.97 1.57
CA ASP A 300 -9.60 22.73 1.40
C ASP A 300 -10.66 22.31 2.42
N ASN A 301 -10.68 21.02 2.81
CA ASN A 301 -11.66 20.44 3.72
C ASN A 301 -11.24 20.44 5.20
N VAL A 302 -10.11 21.06 5.57
CA VAL A 302 -9.75 21.24 6.99
C VAL A 302 -10.82 22.07 7.70
N HIS A 303 -11.42 21.49 8.74
CA HIS A 303 -12.46 22.11 9.57
C HIS A 303 -12.16 21.96 11.07
N PRO A 304 -12.84 22.72 11.97
CA PRO A 304 -12.69 22.53 13.40
C PRO A 304 -13.11 21.12 13.85
N ALA A 305 -12.17 20.37 14.44
CA ALA A 305 -12.34 19.02 14.96
C ALA A 305 -11.20 18.66 15.92
N ASP A 306 -11.35 17.54 16.63
CA ASP A 306 -10.28 16.94 17.43
C ASP A 306 -9.45 15.98 16.56
N TYR A 307 -8.41 16.49 15.92
CA TYR A 307 -7.54 15.66 15.07
C TYR A 307 -6.63 14.74 15.92
N PRO A 308 -6.27 13.55 15.41
CA PRO A 308 -5.31 12.68 16.07
C PRO A 308 -3.92 13.30 16.17
N ALA A 309 -3.04 12.67 16.96
CA ALA A 309 -1.64 13.02 16.89
C ALA A 309 -1.13 12.80 15.46
N LEU A 310 -0.51 13.79 14.85
CA LEU A 310 -0.17 13.77 13.44
C LEU A 310 1.31 14.10 13.23
N LEU A 311 2.03 13.19 12.59
CA LEU A 311 3.36 13.44 12.06
C LEU A 311 3.27 13.64 10.55
N VAL A 312 3.69 14.82 10.10
CA VAL A 312 3.82 15.17 8.69
C VAL A 312 5.29 15.29 8.33
N THR A 313 5.71 14.65 7.25
CA THR A 313 7.05 14.88 6.68
C THR A 313 6.95 15.54 5.32
N GLY A 314 7.98 16.30 4.94
CA GLY A 314 8.13 16.90 3.62
C GLY A 314 9.60 16.97 3.24
N GLY A 315 9.92 17.07 1.95
CA GLY A 315 11.28 17.34 1.46
C GLY A 315 11.34 18.72 0.83
N LEU A 316 12.34 19.54 1.18
CA LEU A 316 12.49 20.87 0.58
C LEU A 316 12.69 20.78 -0.94
N ASN A 317 13.43 19.76 -1.39
CA ASN A 317 13.77 19.53 -2.78
C ASN A 317 12.92 18.41 -3.40
N ASP A 318 11.71 18.16 -2.88
CA ASP A 318 10.82 17.14 -3.41
C ASP A 318 10.26 17.58 -4.78
N PRO A 319 10.59 16.88 -5.89
CA PRO A 319 10.14 17.27 -7.22
C PRO A 319 8.74 16.75 -7.57
N ARG A 320 8.10 15.96 -6.68
CA ARG A 320 6.80 15.35 -6.93
C ARG A 320 5.70 16.01 -6.11
N VAL A 321 5.92 16.14 -4.81
CA VAL A 321 4.99 16.80 -3.89
C VAL A 321 5.69 18.00 -3.32
N SER A 322 5.17 19.18 -3.60
CA SER A 322 5.87 20.40 -3.28
C SER A 322 5.90 20.65 -1.77
N TYR A 323 7.03 21.09 -1.22
CA TYR A 323 7.21 21.23 0.24
C TYR A 323 6.18 22.14 0.92
N TRP A 324 5.59 23.09 0.18
CA TRP A 324 4.59 24.01 0.72
C TRP A 324 3.25 23.33 1.00
N GLU A 325 2.93 22.21 0.33
CA GLU A 325 1.67 21.49 0.57
C GLU A 325 1.56 21.00 2.03
N PRO A 326 2.49 20.17 2.55
CA PRO A 326 2.46 19.78 3.96
C PRO A 326 2.65 20.96 4.90
N ALA A 327 3.40 22.01 4.51
CA ALA A 327 3.60 23.19 5.35
C ALA A 327 2.31 23.99 5.55
N LYS A 328 1.58 24.30 4.46
CA LYS A 328 0.28 24.97 4.48
C LYS A 328 -0.75 24.15 5.23
N TRP A 329 -0.81 22.85 4.97
CA TRP A 329 -1.77 21.94 5.61
C TRP A 329 -1.58 21.86 7.13
N VAL A 330 -0.35 21.66 7.60
CA VAL A 330 -0.06 21.66 9.05
C VAL A 330 -0.35 23.02 9.68
N ALA A 331 -0.03 24.12 9.00
CA ALA A 331 -0.34 25.46 9.50
C ALA A 331 -1.85 25.64 9.69
N LYS A 332 -2.68 25.26 8.70
CA LYS A 332 -4.15 25.35 8.78
C LYS A 332 -4.74 24.41 9.84
N LEU A 333 -4.27 23.17 9.93
CA LEU A 333 -4.72 22.23 10.96
C LEU A 333 -4.52 22.78 12.37
N ARG A 334 -3.37 23.40 12.65
CA ARG A 334 -3.06 23.95 13.98
C ARG A 334 -3.95 25.13 14.40
N THR A 335 -4.57 25.84 13.45
CA THR A 335 -5.48 26.96 13.79
C THR A 335 -6.90 26.51 14.11
N VAL A 336 -7.31 25.34 13.63
CA VAL A 336 -8.68 24.83 13.81
C VAL A 336 -8.78 23.60 14.72
N ASN A 337 -7.66 22.93 15.00
CA ASN A 337 -7.63 21.76 15.86
C ASN A 337 -8.12 22.10 17.26
N ARG A 338 -9.11 21.35 17.74
CA ARG A 338 -9.70 21.49 19.08
C ARG A 338 -9.06 20.56 20.10
N GLY A 339 -8.33 19.54 19.65
CA GLY A 339 -7.64 18.59 20.51
C GLY A 339 -6.26 19.08 20.97
N GLU A 340 -5.72 18.43 22.01
CA GLU A 340 -4.40 18.74 22.58
C GLU A 340 -3.27 17.88 21.99
N ARG A 341 -3.61 16.93 21.11
CA ARG A 341 -2.64 16.00 20.51
C ARG A 341 -1.67 16.75 19.57
N PRO A 342 -0.39 16.36 19.52
CA PRO A 342 0.60 17.09 18.76
C PRO A 342 0.40 16.92 17.25
N ILE A 343 0.52 18.02 16.51
CA ILE A 343 0.62 18.05 15.04
C ILE A 343 2.01 18.57 14.69
N ILE A 344 2.88 17.70 14.15
CA ILE A 344 4.31 17.96 13.94
C ILE A 344 4.60 17.95 12.43
N LEU A 345 5.36 18.95 11.98
CA LEU A 345 5.97 18.97 10.64
C LEU A 345 7.47 18.75 10.78
N LYS A 346 7.98 17.74 10.08
CA LYS A 346 9.43 17.51 9.89
C LYS A 346 9.77 17.70 8.42
N THR A 347 10.31 18.87 8.09
CA THR A 347 10.83 19.15 6.74
C THR A 347 12.28 18.71 6.63
N GLN A 348 12.55 17.79 5.71
CA GLN A 348 13.88 17.35 5.36
C GLN A 348 14.52 18.40 4.44
N MET A 349 15.43 19.21 4.98
CA MET A 349 16.01 20.36 4.27
C MET A 349 16.95 19.97 3.12
N GLY A 350 17.52 18.77 3.16
CA GLY A 350 18.46 18.26 2.14
C GLY A 350 17.90 17.14 1.25
N ALA A 351 16.65 16.71 1.47
CA ALA A 351 16.07 15.56 0.79
C ALA A 351 14.97 15.96 -0.20
N GLY A 352 14.71 15.06 -1.15
CA GLY A 352 13.55 15.11 -2.05
C GLY A 352 12.50 14.08 -1.67
N HIS A 353 11.79 13.57 -2.67
CA HIS A 353 10.62 12.73 -2.48
C HIS A 353 10.87 11.45 -1.66
N THR A 354 12.01 10.79 -1.86
CA THR A 354 12.34 9.51 -1.22
C THR A 354 12.94 9.65 0.18
N GLY A 355 12.94 10.86 0.75
CA GLY A 355 13.63 11.11 2.02
C GLY A 355 15.15 11.19 1.86
N PRO A 356 15.90 11.23 2.98
CA PRO A 356 17.35 11.37 2.97
C PRO A 356 18.02 10.17 2.28
N SER A 357 19.10 10.43 1.56
CA SER A 357 19.83 9.40 0.84
C SER A 357 20.73 8.59 1.78
N GLY A 358 20.93 7.31 1.44
CA GLY A 358 21.82 6.41 2.17
C GLY A 358 21.09 5.49 3.14
N ARG A 359 21.57 4.25 3.23
CA ARG A 359 20.94 3.17 4.00
C ARG A 359 20.70 3.55 5.47
N TYR A 360 21.66 4.17 6.15
CA TYR A 360 21.51 4.48 7.58
C TYR A 360 20.52 5.61 7.86
N GLU A 361 20.41 6.58 6.95
CA GLU A 361 19.45 7.67 7.10
C GLU A 361 18.01 7.18 6.92
N SER A 362 17.75 6.24 6.01
CA SER A 362 16.43 5.62 5.90
C SER A 362 16.04 4.87 7.18
N TRP A 363 16.99 4.17 7.82
CA TRP A 363 16.75 3.53 9.12
C TRP A 363 16.46 4.54 10.23
N ARG A 364 17.18 5.68 10.27
CA ARG A 364 16.93 6.76 11.25
C ARG A 364 15.57 7.41 11.04
N GLU A 365 15.17 7.63 9.79
CA GLU A 365 13.85 8.18 9.48
C GLU A 365 12.73 7.22 9.89
N GLU A 366 12.86 5.94 9.55
CA GLU A 366 11.86 4.93 9.93
C GLU A 366 11.80 4.76 11.46
N ALA A 367 12.95 4.76 12.14
CA ALA A 367 13.00 4.74 13.60
C ALA A 367 12.29 5.94 14.23
N PHE A 368 12.47 7.15 13.67
CA PHE A 368 11.76 8.35 14.13
C PHE A 368 10.24 8.24 13.94
N VAL A 369 9.79 7.74 12.79
CA VAL A 369 8.36 7.51 12.50
C VAL A 369 7.77 6.51 13.48
N MET A 370 8.43 5.37 13.69
CA MET A 370 7.99 4.35 14.64
C MET A 370 7.98 4.86 16.08
N ALA A 371 9.01 5.60 16.50
CA ALA A 371 9.09 6.21 17.84
C ALA A 371 7.93 7.18 18.08
N PHE A 372 7.58 8.00 17.08
CA PHE A 372 6.41 8.88 17.16
C PHE A 372 5.14 8.06 17.43
N VAL A 373 4.87 7.03 16.62
CA VAL A 373 3.70 6.16 16.77
C VAL A 373 3.68 5.46 18.13
N MET A 374 4.78 4.81 18.54
CA MET A 374 4.91 4.11 19.82
C MET A 374 4.64 5.02 21.01
N SER A 375 5.21 6.24 20.99
CA SER A 375 5.03 7.21 22.06
C SER A 375 3.57 7.67 22.21
N ARG A 376 2.72 7.54 21.18
CA ARG A 376 1.29 7.89 21.28
C ARG A 376 0.47 6.83 22.00
N PHE A 377 0.97 5.61 22.07
CA PHE A 377 0.28 4.47 22.68
C PHE A 377 0.92 4.03 24.01
N GLY A 378 1.77 4.87 24.59
CA GLY A 378 2.39 4.62 25.90
C GLY A 378 3.40 3.48 25.90
N ILE A 379 4.01 3.19 24.74
CA ILE A 379 5.04 2.15 24.60
C ILE A 379 6.41 2.81 24.66
N ASP A 380 7.26 2.29 25.55
CA ASP A 380 8.64 2.75 25.72
C ASP A 380 9.45 2.55 24.44
N VAL A 381 10.15 3.62 24.02
CA VAL A 381 10.93 3.72 22.78
C VAL A 381 12.39 3.38 23.00
#